data_AF-A0A1H2BE36-F1
#
_entry.id   AF-A0A1H2BE36-F1
#
_cell.length_a   1.000
_cell.length_b   1.000
_cell.length_c   1.000
_cell.angle_alpha   90.00
_cell.angle_beta   90.00
_cell.angle_gamma   90.00
#
_symmetry.space_group_name_H-M   'P 1'
#
loop_
_entity.id
_entity.type
_entity.pdbx_description
1 polymer ?
#
loop_
_entity_poly.entity_id
_entity_poly.type
_entity_poly.pdbx_seq_one_letter_code
_entity_poly.pdbx_strand_id
1 'polypeptide(L)'
;MADVETGFSRTFHREKFTAWCAVLDGFGTAAEVEDATIEDVTFVRPGRWEPVAPEDVPPRVFSETMRDLDLVVSVAHAGGADPETTHSSVQMRGRLVEETAGLLGLGNIEVTDHHALIKGTLGTYSVHLGSGQVHRIPGNAVCIIPVGAQHRGRIFLPFVDDDPKTAEVISKVVLLARDQRIQDPSILEQLL
;
A
#
# COMPACT_ATOMS: atom_id res chain seq x y z
N MET A 1 -2.91 14.73 20.65
CA MET A 1 -3.60 15.92 20.14
C MET A 1 -3.89 15.59 18.69
N ALA A 2 -5.16 15.34 18.34
CA ALA A 2 -5.52 15.16 16.93
C ALA A 2 -5.51 16.57 16.33
N ASP A 3 -4.39 16.92 15.72
CA ASP A 3 -4.23 18.22 15.08
C ASP A 3 -5.04 18.20 13.78
N VAL A 4 -5.84 19.24 13.55
CA VAL A 4 -6.60 19.38 12.30
C VAL A 4 -5.63 19.47 11.10
N GLU A 5 -4.37 19.84 11.35
CA GLU A 5 -3.28 19.84 10.37
C GLU A 5 -2.82 18.44 9.93
N THR A 6 -3.26 17.35 10.59
CA THR A 6 -2.77 15.97 10.32
C THR A 6 -3.76 15.05 9.61
N GLY A 7 -4.97 15.52 9.28
CA GLY A 7 -5.97 14.70 8.58
C GLY A 7 -7.40 15.21 8.68
N PHE A 8 -8.37 14.34 8.41
CA PHE A 8 -9.80 14.65 8.45
C PHE A 8 -10.60 13.56 9.17
N SER A 9 -11.81 13.87 9.62
CA SER A 9 -12.65 12.90 10.33
C SER A 9 -14.14 13.04 10.07
N ARG A 10 -14.85 11.92 10.27
CA ARG A 10 -16.31 11.84 10.23
C ARG A 10 -16.83 11.24 11.53
N THR A 11 -17.79 11.91 12.17
CA THR A 11 -18.45 11.40 13.38
C THR A 11 -19.81 10.80 13.05
N PHE A 12 -19.98 9.54 13.42
CA PHE A 12 -21.22 8.77 13.34
C PHE A 12 -21.99 8.91 14.66
N HIS A 13 -22.80 9.98 14.77
CA HIS A 13 -23.48 10.33 16.03
C HIS A 13 -24.41 9.23 16.56
N ARG A 14 -25.08 8.49 15.68
CA ARG A 14 -26.02 7.42 16.05
C ARG A 14 -25.28 6.23 16.67
N GLU A 15 -24.15 5.85 16.07
CA GLU A 15 -23.34 4.72 16.49
C GLU A 15 -22.33 5.09 17.59
N LYS A 16 -22.13 6.39 17.83
CA LYS A 16 -21.11 6.93 18.74
C LYS A 16 -19.72 6.41 18.37
N PHE A 17 -19.32 6.67 17.13
CA PHE A 17 -17.98 6.42 16.61
C PHE A 17 -17.48 7.62 15.83
N THR A 18 -16.17 7.80 15.79
CA THR A 18 -15.50 8.74 14.90
C THR A 18 -14.48 7.96 14.09
N ALA A 19 -14.52 8.10 12.77
CA ALA A 19 -13.48 7.63 11.87
C ALA A 19 -12.53 8.80 11.60
N TRP A 20 -11.25 8.62 11.91
CA TRP A 20 -10.17 9.55 11.64
C TRP A 20 -9.33 9.03 10.48
N CYS A 21 -9.05 9.86 9.49
CA CYS A 21 -8.16 9.55 8.38
C CYS A 21 -6.94 10.45 8.49
N ALA A 22 -5.76 9.87 8.68
CA ALA A 22 -4.52 10.61 8.69
C ALA A 22 -4.02 10.84 7.26
N VAL A 23 -3.37 11.97 7.04
CA VAL A 23 -2.74 12.32 5.77
C VAL A 23 -1.25 12.54 6.02
N LEU A 24 -0.42 11.80 5.29
CA LEU A 24 1.03 11.96 5.30
C LEU A 24 1.38 13.39 4.83
N ASP A 25 2.30 14.04 5.53
CA ASP A 25 2.71 15.44 5.32
C ASP A 25 1.60 16.49 5.57
N GLY A 26 0.48 16.07 6.17
CA GLY A 26 -0.57 16.94 6.68
C GLY A 26 -1.66 17.30 5.68
N PHE A 27 -2.67 18.02 6.16
CA PHE A 27 -3.80 18.49 5.37
C PHE A 27 -3.76 20.02 5.25
N GLY A 28 -3.63 20.54 4.03
CA GLY A 28 -3.45 21.97 3.77
C GLY A 28 -4.21 22.46 2.54
N THR A 29 -4.06 23.74 2.21
CA THR A 29 -4.64 24.29 0.98
C THR A 29 -3.94 23.74 -0.27
N ALA A 30 -4.58 23.81 -1.44
CA ALA A 30 -3.97 23.39 -2.70
C ALA A 30 -2.69 24.16 -3.08
N ALA A 31 -2.37 25.25 -2.37
CA ALA A 31 -1.12 26.00 -2.50
C ALA A 31 -0.01 25.51 -1.55
N GLU A 32 -0.35 24.69 -0.55
CA GLU A 32 0.55 24.21 0.52
C GLU A 32 0.87 22.72 0.40
N VAL A 33 -0.05 21.92 -0.15
CA VAL A 33 0.11 20.47 -0.33
C VAL A 33 -0.20 20.13 -1.79
N GLU A 34 0.82 19.65 -2.53
CA GLU A 34 0.65 19.20 -3.93
C GLU A 34 -0.06 17.85 -4.01
N ASP A 35 0.32 16.89 -3.14
CA ASP A 35 -0.23 15.53 -3.11
C ASP A 35 -0.56 15.10 -1.68
N ALA A 36 -1.83 14.81 -1.39
CA ALA A 36 -2.27 14.27 -0.10
C ALA A 36 -2.28 12.73 -0.13
N THR A 37 -1.46 12.08 0.71
CA THR A 37 -1.45 10.62 0.84
C THR A 37 -2.19 10.19 2.10
N ILE A 38 -3.31 9.48 1.95
CA ILE A 38 -4.01 8.89 3.10
C ILE A 38 -3.15 7.76 3.66
N GLU A 39 -2.79 7.85 4.94
CA GLU A 39 -1.90 6.90 5.61
C GLU A 39 -2.69 5.81 6.34
N ASP A 40 -3.47 6.21 7.35
CA ASP A 40 -4.28 5.29 8.15
C ASP A 40 -5.71 5.79 8.38
N VAL A 41 -6.58 4.84 8.67
CA VAL A 41 -7.98 5.08 9.07
C VAL A 41 -8.20 4.45 10.43
N THR A 42 -8.37 5.29 11.43
CA THR A 42 -8.51 4.87 12.83
C THR A 42 -9.94 5.14 13.31
N PHE A 43 -10.56 4.13 13.92
CA PHE A 43 -11.88 4.26 14.54
C PHE A 43 -11.73 4.46 16.05
N VAL A 44 -12.40 5.48 16.60
CA VAL A 44 -12.40 5.77 18.04
C VAL A 44 -13.82 5.96 18.57
N ARG A 45 -14.00 5.77 19.88
CA ARG A 45 -15.27 6.09 20.57
C ARG A 45 -15.24 7.55 21.05
N PRO A 46 -16.36 8.30 21.00
CA PRO A 46 -16.41 9.67 21.48
C PRO A 46 -15.92 9.81 22.93
N GLY A 47 -14.99 10.72 23.15
CA GLY A 47 -14.39 10.95 24.46
C GLY A 47 -13.33 9.92 24.89
N ARG A 48 -13.07 8.89 24.08
CA ARG A 48 -11.94 7.96 24.25
C ARG A 48 -11.06 8.01 23.02
N TRP A 49 -9.82 8.45 23.20
CA TRP A 49 -8.82 8.52 22.12
C TRP A 49 -8.12 7.17 21.86
N GLU A 50 -8.76 6.08 22.25
CA GLU A 50 -8.23 4.72 22.08
C GLU A 50 -8.76 4.14 20.76
N PRO A 51 -7.86 3.68 19.86
CA PRO A 51 -8.24 2.95 18.66
C PRO A 51 -9.09 1.73 19.00
N VAL A 52 -10.14 1.52 18.22
CA VAL A 52 -11.01 0.34 18.29
C VAL A 52 -10.56 -0.64 17.23
N ALA A 53 -10.40 -1.91 17.61
CA ALA A 53 -10.07 -2.97 16.67
C ALA A 53 -11.13 -3.05 15.56
N PRO A 54 -10.77 -3.31 14.29
CA PRO A 54 -11.72 -3.35 13.18
C PRO A 54 -12.90 -4.30 13.41
N GLU A 55 -12.69 -5.42 14.12
CA GLU A 55 -13.73 -6.39 14.50
C GLU A 55 -14.80 -5.85 15.45
N ASP A 56 -14.45 -4.82 16.22
CA ASP A 56 -15.34 -4.15 17.18
C ASP A 56 -16.04 -2.91 16.58
N VAL A 57 -15.73 -2.55 15.33
CA VAL A 57 -16.37 -1.43 14.63
C VAL A 57 -17.72 -1.90 14.07
N PRO A 58 -18.83 -1.17 14.30
CA PRO A 58 -20.12 -1.52 13.72
C PRO A 58 -20.01 -1.64 12.19
N PRO A 59 -20.50 -2.72 11.56
CA PRO A 59 -20.33 -2.94 10.12
C PRO A 59 -20.78 -1.77 9.26
N ARG A 60 -21.87 -1.10 9.67
CA ARG A 60 -22.38 0.10 9.00
C ARG A 60 -21.38 1.26 9.02
N VAL A 61 -20.72 1.50 10.16
CA VAL A 61 -19.71 2.57 10.31
C VAL A 61 -18.53 2.26 9.41
N PHE A 62 -18.03 1.02 9.47
CA PHE A 62 -16.92 0.58 8.63
C PHE A 62 -17.24 0.72 7.13
N SER A 63 -18.38 0.19 6.68
CA SER A 63 -18.77 0.25 5.26
C SER A 63 -19.00 1.66 4.75
N GLU A 64 -19.61 2.55 5.54
CA GLU A 64 -19.79 3.96 5.16
C GLU A 64 -18.44 4.68 5.07
N THR A 65 -17.54 4.48 6.03
CA THR A 65 -16.19 5.04 5.98
C THR A 65 -15.43 4.56 4.75
N MET A 66 -15.45 3.26 4.45
CA MET A 66 -14.76 2.72 3.27
C MET A 66 -15.36 3.23 1.96
N ARG A 67 -16.68 3.43 1.92
CA ARG A 67 -17.35 4.02 0.75
C ARG A 67 -16.96 5.49 0.53
N ASP A 68 -16.86 6.26 1.60
CA ASP A 68 -16.41 7.66 1.50
C ASP A 68 -14.97 7.72 0.98
N LEU A 69 -14.10 6.84 1.50
CA LEU A 69 -12.70 6.75 1.07
C LEU A 69 -12.56 6.32 -0.39
N ASP A 70 -13.34 5.33 -0.82
CA ASP A 70 -13.40 4.89 -2.22
C ASP A 70 -13.79 6.05 -3.15
N LEU A 71 -14.77 6.86 -2.74
CA LEU A 71 -15.16 8.06 -3.48
C LEU A 71 -14.04 9.11 -3.54
N VAL A 72 -13.34 9.34 -2.43
CA VAL A 72 -12.19 10.26 -2.38
C VAL A 72 -11.10 9.80 -3.35
N VAL A 73 -10.72 8.52 -3.30
CA VAL A 73 -9.69 7.95 -4.19
C VAL A 73 -10.13 8.03 -5.65
N SER A 74 -11.40 7.75 -5.96
CA SER A 74 -11.92 7.80 -7.33
C SER A 74 -11.90 9.21 -7.94
N VAL A 75 -12.05 10.27 -7.14
CA VAL A 75 -12.18 11.64 -7.65
C VAL A 75 -10.89 12.44 -7.53
N ALA A 76 -10.11 12.22 -6.47
CA ALA A 76 -8.98 13.04 -6.08
C ALA A 76 -7.63 12.32 -6.18
N HIS A 77 -7.53 11.25 -6.97
CA HIS A 77 -6.25 10.59 -7.23
C HIS A 77 -5.26 11.55 -7.92
N ALA A 78 -4.11 11.77 -7.28
CA ALA A 78 -3.07 12.70 -7.75
C ALA A 78 -1.80 12.03 -8.30
N GLY A 79 -1.77 10.70 -8.40
CA GLY A 79 -0.71 10.00 -9.13
C GLY A 79 -0.98 10.07 -10.63
N GLY A 80 0.02 10.34 -11.46
CA GLY A 80 -0.09 10.22 -12.92
C GLY A 80 -0.39 8.80 -13.44
N ALA A 81 -0.72 7.86 -12.56
CA ALA A 81 -1.11 6.50 -12.86
C ALA A 81 -2.62 6.36 -12.67
N ASP A 82 -3.34 5.95 -13.70
CA ASP A 82 -4.76 5.62 -13.58
C ASP A 82 -4.96 4.56 -12.45
N PRO A 83 -5.88 4.78 -11.48
CA PRO A 83 -6.23 3.74 -10.52
C PRO A 83 -6.68 2.43 -11.21
N GLU A 84 -7.22 2.53 -12.42
CA GLU A 84 -7.41 1.38 -13.30
C GLU A 84 -6.08 0.95 -13.95
N THR A 85 -5.54 -0.17 -13.48
CA THR A 85 -4.34 -0.74 -14.09
C THR A 85 -4.65 -1.31 -15.47
N THR A 86 -3.97 -0.81 -16.50
CA THR A 86 -4.05 -1.39 -17.84
C THR A 86 -3.24 -2.69 -17.98
N HIS A 87 -3.66 -3.57 -18.88
CA HIS A 87 -2.92 -4.80 -19.22
C HIS A 87 -1.48 -4.50 -19.69
N SER A 88 -1.26 -3.40 -20.40
CA SER A 88 0.07 -2.94 -20.80
C SER A 88 0.97 -2.60 -19.61
N SER A 89 0.44 -1.99 -18.55
CA SER A 89 1.18 -1.68 -17.34
C SER A 89 1.60 -2.95 -16.60
N VAL A 90 0.72 -3.95 -16.51
CA VAL A 90 1.00 -5.27 -15.92
C VAL A 90 2.16 -5.96 -16.66
N GLN A 91 2.09 -6.01 -17.99
CA GLN A 91 3.14 -6.62 -18.81
C GLN A 91 4.49 -5.91 -18.69
N MET A 92 4.49 -4.56 -18.68
CA MET A 92 5.71 -3.78 -18.51
C MET A 92 6.36 -4.06 -17.14
N ARG A 93 5.56 -4.05 -16.06
CA ARG A 93 6.04 -4.38 -14.71
C ARG A 93 6.57 -5.81 -14.63
N GLY A 94 5.94 -6.77 -15.30
CA GLY A 94 6.43 -8.14 -15.42
C GLY A 94 7.85 -8.20 -16.00
N ARG A 95 8.09 -7.52 -17.13
CA ARG A 95 9.43 -7.45 -17.74
C ARG A 95 10.46 -6.79 -16.82
N LEU A 96 10.10 -5.69 -16.16
CA LEU A 96 11.00 -5.01 -15.23
C LEU A 96 11.36 -5.91 -14.04
N VAL A 97 10.43 -6.73 -13.56
CA VAL A 97 10.71 -7.74 -12.53
C VAL A 97 11.69 -8.79 -13.05
N GLU A 98 11.51 -9.31 -14.26
CA GLU A 98 12.43 -10.29 -14.86
C GLU A 98 13.85 -9.73 -15.04
N GLU A 99 13.97 -8.54 -15.61
CA GLU A 99 15.26 -7.86 -15.80
C GLU A 99 15.95 -7.56 -14.46
N THR A 100 15.19 -7.07 -13.48
CA THR A 100 15.71 -6.81 -12.13
C THR A 100 16.17 -8.10 -11.46
N ALA A 101 15.41 -9.19 -11.59
CA ALA A 101 15.78 -10.50 -11.06
C ALA A 101 17.08 -11.01 -11.71
N GLY A 102 17.21 -10.87 -13.03
CA GLY A 102 18.43 -11.21 -13.78
C GLY A 102 19.65 -10.42 -13.30
N LEU A 103 19.52 -9.09 -13.19
CA LEU A 103 20.58 -8.19 -12.72
C LEU A 103 21.03 -8.49 -11.28
N LEU A 104 20.10 -8.88 -10.42
CA LEU A 104 20.36 -9.18 -9.01
C LEU A 104 20.72 -10.65 -8.73
N GLY A 105 20.75 -11.50 -9.76
CA GLY A 105 21.01 -12.93 -9.64
C GLY A 105 19.96 -13.71 -8.86
N LEU A 106 18.69 -13.28 -8.93
CA LEU A 106 17.56 -13.89 -8.23
C LEU A 106 16.91 -14.96 -9.13
N GLY A 107 17.29 -16.23 -8.92
CA GLY A 107 16.75 -17.37 -9.68
C GLY A 107 15.45 -17.96 -9.10
N ASN A 108 14.87 -17.34 -8.08
CA ASN A 108 13.71 -17.85 -7.34
C ASN A 108 12.41 -17.08 -7.63
N ILE A 109 12.35 -16.41 -8.79
CA ILE A 109 11.22 -15.61 -9.24
C ILE A 109 10.73 -16.16 -10.58
N GLU A 110 9.42 -16.35 -10.71
CA GLU A 110 8.73 -16.72 -11.95
C GLU A 110 7.64 -15.71 -12.24
N VAL A 111 7.71 -15.04 -13.39
CA VAL A 111 6.69 -14.08 -13.81
C VAL A 111 5.64 -14.78 -14.68
N THR A 112 4.39 -14.57 -14.32
CA THR A 112 3.20 -15.02 -15.04
C THR A 112 2.46 -13.82 -15.62
N ASP A 113 1.29 -14.04 -16.21
CA ASP A 113 0.49 -12.98 -16.85
C ASP A 113 0.19 -11.79 -15.90
N HIS A 114 -0.24 -12.07 -14.66
CA HIS A 114 -0.64 -11.03 -13.70
C HIS A 114 0.17 -11.02 -12.40
N HIS A 115 1.07 -11.98 -12.19
CA HIS A 115 1.75 -12.18 -10.92
C HIS A 115 3.23 -12.50 -11.08
N ALA A 116 4.04 -12.02 -10.14
CA ALA A 116 5.36 -12.57 -9.85
C ALA A 116 5.23 -13.61 -8.72
N LEU A 117 5.63 -14.84 -8.98
CA LEU A 117 5.70 -15.93 -8.01
C LEU A 117 7.11 -16.02 -7.46
N ILE A 118 7.26 -16.02 -6.14
CA ILE A 118 8.55 -15.98 -5.46
C ILE A 118 8.66 -17.15 -4.50
N LYS A 119 9.71 -17.96 -4.66
CA LYS A 119 10.07 -19.02 -3.71
C LYS A 119 11.13 -18.49 -2.74
N GLY A 120 10.68 -17.88 -1.65
CA GLY A 120 11.54 -17.43 -0.57
C GLY A 120 11.98 -18.58 0.34
N THR A 121 12.67 -18.22 1.42
CA THR A 121 13.15 -19.13 2.47
C THR A 121 12.10 -19.37 3.55
N LEU A 122 11.34 -18.33 3.91
CA LEU A 122 10.28 -18.35 4.92
C LEU A 122 8.90 -18.72 4.32
N GLY A 123 8.76 -18.65 2.98
CA GLY A 123 7.52 -18.96 2.31
C GLY A 123 7.56 -18.87 0.79
N THR A 124 6.47 -19.28 0.16
CA THR A 124 6.20 -18.99 -1.25
C THR A 124 5.20 -17.84 -1.33
N TYR A 125 5.43 -16.89 -2.22
CA TYR A 125 4.65 -15.67 -2.34
C TYR A 125 4.16 -15.45 -3.77
N SER A 126 3.06 -14.73 -3.90
CA SER A 126 2.57 -14.17 -5.15
C SER A 126 2.39 -12.67 -4.98
N VAL A 127 2.99 -11.89 -5.87
CA VAL A 127 2.83 -10.44 -5.94
C VAL A 127 2.05 -10.12 -7.20
N HIS A 128 0.86 -9.53 -7.06
CA HIS A 128 0.04 -9.11 -8.20
C HIS A 128 0.66 -7.86 -8.85
N LEU A 129 1.02 -7.94 -10.13
CA LEU A 129 1.76 -6.90 -10.85
C LEU A 129 0.95 -5.62 -11.10
N GLY A 130 -0.39 -5.71 -11.09
CA GLY A 130 -1.27 -4.54 -11.16
C GLY A 130 -1.41 -3.76 -9.84
N SER A 131 -1.91 -4.41 -8.80
CA SER A 131 -2.19 -3.79 -7.50
C SER A 131 -1.01 -3.72 -6.52
N GLY A 132 0.00 -4.57 -6.68
CA GLY A 132 1.07 -4.75 -5.69
C GLY A 132 0.66 -5.57 -4.45
N GLN A 133 -0.54 -6.19 -4.44
CA GLN A 133 -0.97 -7.08 -3.36
C GLN A 133 -0.06 -8.31 -3.28
N VAL A 134 0.23 -8.73 -2.05
CA VAL A 134 1.07 -9.88 -1.75
C VAL A 134 0.23 -10.95 -1.06
N HIS A 135 0.33 -12.18 -1.54
CA HIS A 135 -0.23 -13.36 -0.88
C HIS A 135 0.86 -14.38 -0.58
N ARG A 136 0.78 -15.03 0.59
CA ARG A 136 1.56 -16.24 0.88
C ARG A 136 0.82 -17.47 0.35
N ILE A 137 1.55 -18.43 -0.20
CA ILE A 137 1.00 -19.67 -0.79
C ILE A 137 1.55 -20.90 -0.04
N PRO A 138 0.68 -21.72 0.59
CA PRO A 138 -0.68 -21.37 1.01
C PRO A 138 -0.64 -20.32 2.14
N GLY A 139 -1.71 -19.55 2.32
CA GLY A 139 -1.80 -18.59 3.43
C GLY A 139 -2.63 -17.35 3.11
N ASN A 140 -2.43 -16.33 3.94
CA ASN A 140 -3.16 -15.07 3.90
C ASN A 140 -2.43 -14.01 3.05
N ALA A 141 -3.10 -12.88 2.85
CA ALA A 141 -2.46 -11.67 2.35
C ALA A 141 -1.35 -11.23 3.32
N VAL A 142 -0.25 -10.71 2.78
CA VAL A 142 0.84 -10.12 3.54
C VAL A 142 0.81 -8.61 3.31
N CYS A 143 0.56 -7.88 4.38
CA CYS A 143 0.56 -6.42 4.37
C CYS A 143 1.99 -5.92 4.43
N ILE A 144 2.46 -5.35 3.31
CA ILE A 144 3.75 -4.68 3.21
C ILE A 144 3.48 -3.26 2.75
N ILE A 145 3.59 -2.32 3.67
CA ILE A 145 3.36 -0.90 3.41
C ILE A 145 4.63 -0.33 2.79
N PRO A 146 4.57 0.24 1.57
CA PRO A 146 5.70 0.95 1.02
C PRO A 146 5.98 2.19 1.88
N VAL A 147 7.20 2.32 2.38
CA VAL A 147 7.64 3.59 2.93
C VAL A 147 7.95 4.52 1.75
N GLY A 148 7.06 5.49 1.52
CA GLY A 148 7.28 6.53 0.53
C GLY A 148 8.52 7.32 0.94
N ALA A 149 9.69 7.00 0.39
CA ALA A 149 10.87 7.80 0.63
C ALA A 149 10.62 9.19 0.01
N GLN A 150 10.29 10.16 0.86
CA GLN A 150 10.47 11.60 0.68
C GLN A 150 11.49 11.86 -0.43
N HIS A 151 11.07 12.25 -1.63
CA HIS A 151 11.78 13.08 -2.63
C HIS A 151 13.32 12.95 -2.82
N ARG A 152 14.01 11.94 -2.27
CA ARG A 152 15.47 11.88 -2.14
C ARG A 152 15.96 10.54 -2.63
N GLY A 153 16.66 10.63 -3.75
CA GLY A 153 17.28 9.48 -4.38
C GLY A 153 16.33 8.75 -5.31
N ARG A 154 15.64 9.48 -6.20
CA ARG A 154 15.11 8.89 -7.44
C ARG A 154 16.24 8.06 -8.07
N ILE A 155 16.12 6.75 -8.04
CA ILE A 155 16.90 5.89 -8.92
C ILE A 155 16.35 6.18 -10.30
N PHE A 156 17.04 7.05 -11.02
CA PHE A 156 16.69 7.39 -12.38
C PHE A 156 17.03 6.18 -13.25
N LEU A 157 16.07 5.27 -13.41
CA LEU A 157 16.12 4.34 -14.52
C LEU A 157 15.68 5.14 -15.75
N PRO A 158 16.57 5.46 -16.70
CA PRO A 158 16.10 5.97 -17.97
C PRO A 158 15.16 4.91 -18.53
N PHE A 159 13.98 5.32 -19.01
CA PHE A 159 12.93 4.48 -19.62
C PHE A 159 11.94 3.77 -18.69
N VAL A 160 12.03 3.88 -17.36
CA VAL A 160 10.94 3.42 -16.47
C VAL A 160 10.02 4.60 -16.20
N ASP A 161 8.72 4.42 -16.46
CA ASP A 161 7.69 5.39 -16.09
C ASP A 161 7.92 5.88 -14.65
N ASP A 162 7.60 7.15 -14.39
CA ASP A 162 7.49 7.74 -13.04
C ASP A 162 6.30 7.10 -12.25
N ASP A 163 6.00 5.82 -12.49
CA ASP A 163 4.93 5.05 -11.89
C ASP A 163 5.38 4.54 -10.50
N PRO A 164 4.89 5.14 -9.40
CA PRO A 164 5.24 4.71 -8.05
C PRO A 164 4.86 3.25 -7.79
N LYS A 165 3.83 2.72 -8.47
CA LYS A 165 3.40 1.33 -8.34
C LYS A 165 4.45 0.36 -8.87
N THR A 166 5.17 0.73 -9.93
CA THR A 166 6.27 -0.09 -10.46
C THR A 166 7.39 -0.25 -9.44
N ALA A 167 7.81 0.85 -8.80
CA ALA A 167 8.83 0.82 -7.75
C ALA A 167 8.38 -0.01 -6.53
N GLU A 168 7.11 0.12 -6.12
CA GLU A 168 6.51 -0.67 -5.06
C GLU A 168 6.55 -2.18 -5.38
N VAL A 169 6.06 -2.59 -6.57
CA VAL A 169 6.01 -3.99 -7.00
C VAL A 169 7.41 -4.60 -7.03
N ILE A 170 8.39 -3.92 -7.66
CA ILE A 170 9.76 -4.41 -7.75
C ILE A 170 10.37 -4.56 -6.35
N SER A 171 10.16 -3.57 -5.47
CA SER A 171 10.68 -3.59 -4.11
C SER A 171 10.12 -4.76 -3.30
N LYS A 172 8.81 -5.01 -3.39
CA LYS A 172 8.16 -6.16 -2.74
C LYS A 172 8.71 -7.49 -3.25
N VAL A 173 8.88 -7.63 -4.57
CA VAL A 173 9.44 -8.85 -5.17
C VAL A 173 10.87 -9.10 -4.67
N VAL A 174 11.74 -8.08 -4.70
CA VAL A 174 13.13 -8.21 -4.25
C VAL A 174 13.23 -8.51 -2.75
N LEU A 175 12.39 -7.86 -1.93
CA LEU A 175 12.30 -8.07 -0.50
C LEU A 175 11.91 -9.53 -0.17
N LEU A 176 10.86 -10.04 -0.83
CA LEU A 176 10.36 -11.40 -0.62
C LEU A 176 11.29 -12.47 -1.19
N ALA A 177 11.99 -12.18 -2.29
CA ALA A 177 13.00 -13.09 -2.86
C ALA A 177 14.18 -13.29 -1.91
N ARG A 178 14.37 -12.37 -0.95
CA ARG A 178 15.41 -12.39 0.07
C ARG A 178 14.80 -12.36 1.48
N ASP A 179 13.65 -12.98 1.67
CA ASP A 179 12.85 -12.91 2.90
C ASP A 179 13.61 -13.23 4.21
N GLN A 180 14.62 -14.11 4.16
CA GLN A 180 15.55 -14.37 5.27
C GLN A 180 16.33 -13.14 5.79
N ARG A 181 16.37 -12.04 5.01
CA ARG A 181 17.01 -10.77 5.38
C ARG A 181 16.03 -9.73 5.91
N ILE A 182 14.72 -10.03 5.94
CA ILE A 182 13.71 -9.14 6.49
C ILE A 182 13.94 -9.02 8.00
N GLN A 183 13.98 -7.79 8.50
CA GLN A 183 14.13 -7.48 9.92
C GLN A 183 12.91 -6.74 10.49
N ASP A 184 12.00 -6.29 9.61
CA ASP A 184 10.80 -5.58 10.02
C ASP A 184 9.86 -6.53 10.78
N PRO A 185 9.59 -6.28 12.07
CA PRO A 185 8.75 -7.17 12.88
C PRO A 185 7.32 -7.23 12.36
N SER A 186 6.78 -6.14 11.80
CA SER A 186 5.41 -6.11 11.27
C SER A 186 5.24 -7.04 10.07
N ILE A 187 6.30 -7.24 9.28
CA ILE A 187 6.31 -8.20 8.18
C ILE A 187 6.54 -9.61 8.73
N LEU A 188 7.55 -9.80 9.60
CA LEU A 188 7.92 -11.12 10.12
C LEU A 188 6.78 -11.80 10.89
N GLU A 189 6.00 -11.06 11.67
CA GLU A 189 4.82 -11.56 12.38
C GLU A 189 3.74 -12.12 11.46
N GLN A 190 3.72 -11.70 10.18
CA GLN A 190 2.78 -12.21 9.17
C GLN A 190 3.32 -13.43 8.42
N LEU A 191 4.64 -13.69 8.49
CA LEU A 191 5.32 -14.75 7.75
C LEU A 191 5.59 -16.00 8.61
N LEU A 192 5.75 -15.84 9.92
CA LEU A 192 6.07 -16.90 10.88
C LEU A 192 4.81 -17.44 11.57
#